data_AF-A0A8D0WYG5-F1
#
_entry.id   AF-A0A8D0WYG5-F1
#
_cell.length_a   1.000
_cell.length_b   1.000
_cell.length_c   1.000
_cell.angle_alpha   90.00
_cell.angle_beta   90.00
_cell.angle_gamma   90.00
#
_symmetry.space_group_name_H-M   'P 1'
#
loop_
_entity.id
_entity.type
_entity.pdbx_description
1 polymer ?
#
loop_
_entity_poly.entity_id
_entity_poly.type
_entity_poly.pdbx_seq_one_letter_code
_entity_poly.pdbx_strand_id
1 'polypeptide(L)'
;MWRVLWTLVARAARGPLSSRPCSRQSSGAPALGPGSTIFALSSGQGRCGIAVIRTSGPASGHALRSLTAPRDLPPARKACLRLLSDPCSGEPLDRALVLWFPGPQSFTGEDCAEFHVHGGPAVVSGVLQALGSVPGLRPAEAGEFTRRAFAHGKLSLTEVEGLADLIHAETEAQRRQALRQLDGELGHLCQGWAETLTRASTPFAHHLPV
;
A
#
# COMPACT_ATOMS: atom_id res chain seq x y z
N MET A 1 -40.85 18.90 -11.53
CA MET A 1 -41.65 17.65 -11.63
C MET A 1 -40.79 16.43 -11.30
N TRP A 2 -40.23 16.37 -10.09
CA TRP A 2 -39.39 15.23 -9.63
C TRP A 2 -39.44 15.02 -8.10
N ARG A 3 -40.57 15.35 -7.45
CA ARG A 3 -40.69 15.38 -5.98
C ARG A 3 -41.63 14.31 -5.39
N VAL A 4 -41.96 13.23 -6.12
CA VAL A 4 -43.01 12.27 -5.70
C VAL A 4 -42.61 10.79 -5.92
N LEU A 5 -41.36 10.41 -5.63
CA LEU A 5 -40.96 8.99 -5.67
C LEU A 5 -40.13 8.60 -4.44
N TRP A 6 -40.65 8.92 -3.25
CA TRP A 6 -40.05 8.58 -1.94
C TRP A 6 -41.04 7.99 -0.93
N THR A 7 -42.12 7.34 -1.40
CA THR A 7 -43.14 6.74 -0.51
C THR A 7 -43.75 5.45 -1.07
N LEU A 8 -42.91 4.45 -1.35
CA LEU A 8 -43.38 3.08 -1.61
C LEU A 8 -42.24 2.07 -1.44
N VAL A 9 -41.82 1.80 -0.20
CA VAL A 9 -41.51 0.46 0.35
C VAL A 9 -41.45 0.63 1.88
N ALA A 10 -42.61 0.83 2.51
CA ALA A 10 -42.78 0.69 3.95
C ALA A 10 -43.92 -0.31 4.19
N ARG A 11 -43.63 -1.33 5.00
CA ARG A 11 -44.45 -2.54 5.34
C ARG A 11 -44.37 -3.70 4.36
N ALA A 12 -43.49 -4.66 4.67
CA ALA A 12 -43.90 -6.03 5.00
C ALA A 12 -42.68 -6.88 5.40
N ALA A 13 -42.63 -7.32 6.66
CA ALA A 13 -42.13 -8.63 7.13
C ALA A 13 -41.82 -8.56 8.63
N ARG A 14 -42.85 -8.70 9.46
CA ARG A 14 -42.71 -9.13 10.85
C ARG A 14 -42.72 -10.66 10.85
N GLY A 15 -41.54 -11.26 11.00
CA GLY A 15 -41.35 -12.67 11.36
C GLY A 15 -40.94 -12.79 12.83
N PRO A 16 -41.18 -13.94 13.49
CA PRO A 16 -40.96 -14.10 14.92
C PRO A 16 -39.47 -14.04 15.29
N LEU A 17 -39.17 -13.31 16.37
CA LEU A 17 -37.84 -13.20 16.97
C LEU A 17 -37.48 -14.50 17.69
N SER A 18 -36.58 -15.29 17.10
CA SER A 18 -35.89 -16.37 17.81
C SER A 18 -34.64 -15.79 18.49
N SER A 19 -34.72 -15.53 19.79
CA SER A 19 -33.61 -15.15 20.64
C SER A 19 -32.68 -16.35 20.89
N ARG A 20 -31.68 -16.54 20.02
CA ARG A 20 -30.48 -17.30 20.38
C ARG A 20 -29.41 -16.31 20.84
N PRO A 21 -28.87 -16.41 22.07
CA PRO A 21 -27.80 -15.54 22.51
C PRO A 21 -26.56 -15.87 21.68
N CYS A 22 -26.24 -14.99 20.73
CA CYS A 22 -24.95 -14.99 20.07
C CYS A 22 -23.94 -14.56 21.14
N SER A 23 -23.30 -15.54 21.78
CA SER A 23 -22.18 -15.29 22.69
C SER A 23 -21.12 -14.54 21.91
N ARG A 24 -20.92 -13.26 22.23
CA ARG A 24 -19.76 -12.48 21.79
C ARG A 24 -18.52 -13.17 22.31
N GLN A 25 -17.94 -14.03 21.49
CA GLN A 25 -16.55 -14.39 21.63
C GLN A 25 -15.76 -13.32 20.90
N SER A 26 -15.06 -12.51 21.68
CA SER A 26 -14.00 -11.62 21.24
C SER A 26 -12.87 -12.47 20.67
N SER A 27 -12.99 -12.87 19.40
CA SER A 27 -11.84 -13.37 18.65
C SER A 27 -11.01 -12.16 18.26
N GLY A 28 -9.99 -11.85 19.07
CA GLY A 28 -8.94 -10.93 18.67
C GLY A 28 -8.44 -11.37 17.29
N ALA A 29 -8.47 -10.44 16.32
CA ALA A 29 -7.79 -10.66 15.06
C ALA A 29 -6.35 -11.02 15.41
N PRO A 30 -5.79 -12.13 14.89
CA PRO A 30 -4.40 -12.44 15.14
C PRO A 30 -3.62 -11.25 14.59
N ALA A 31 -2.83 -10.60 15.45
CA ALA A 31 -1.82 -9.67 14.99
C ALA A 31 -0.85 -10.50 14.13
N LEU A 32 -1.13 -10.58 12.84
CA LEU A 32 -0.33 -11.32 11.88
C LEU A 32 1.03 -10.64 11.85
N GLY A 33 2.04 -11.39 12.25
CA GLY A 33 3.38 -10.89 12.57
C GLY A 33 4.11 -10.23 11.41
N PRO A 34 5.38 -9.86 11.61
CA PRO A 34 6.23 -9.08 10.69
C PRO A 34 6.55 -9.73 9.31
N GLY A 35 5.70 -10.61 8.79
CA GLY A 35 5.75 -11.18 7.44
C GLY A 35 4.41 -11.23 6.70
N SER A 36 3.36 -10.54 7.20
CA SER A 36 2.06 -10.47 6.50
C SER A 36 2.14 -9.59 5.24
N THR A 37 1.48 -10.01 4.16
CA THR A 37 1.39 -9.22 2.93
C THR A 37 0.28 -8.18 3.07
N ILE A 38 0.61 -6.93 2.75
CA ILE A 38 -0.33 -5.82 2.83
C ILE A 38 -0.86 -5.43 1.47
N PHE A 39 -2.06 -4.86 1.43
CA PHE A 39 -2.61 -4.25 0.24
C PHE A 39 -3.37 -2.95 0.54
N ALA A 40 -3.34 -2.01 -0.40
CA ALA A 40 -4.17 -0.80 -0.34
C ALA A 40 -4.32 -0.15 -1.72
N LEU A 41 -5.34 0.71 -1.84
CA LEU A 41 -5.40 1.72 -2.88
C LEU A 41 -4.23 2.70 -2.71
N SER A 42 -3.39 2.84 -3.73
CA SER A 42 -2.21 3.71 -3.78
C SER A 42 -2.45 5.02 -4.55
N SER A 43 -3.55 5.11 -5.30
CA SER A 43 -4.00 6.35 -5.95
C SER A 43 -4.94 7.15 -5.04
N GLY A 44 -5.21 8.42 -5.40
CA GLY A 44 -6.23 9.23 -4.74
C GLY A 44 -7.61 8.57 -4.74
N GLN A 45 -8.42 8.90 -3.74
CA GLN A 45 -9.81 8.44 -3.64
C GLN A 45 -10.72 9.20 -4.61
N GLY A 46 -11.78 8.54 -5.06
CA GLY A 46 -12.78 9.14 -5.95
C GLY A 46 -12.82 8.46 -7.32
N ARG A 47 -13.55 9.09 -8.25
CA ARG A 47 -13.65 8.60 -9.64
C ARG A 47 -12.46 9.10 -10.44
N CYS A 48 -11.75 8.19 -11.09
CA CYS A 48 -10.63 8.51 -11.96
C CYS A 48 -10.54 7.52 -13.14
N GLY A 49 -9.71 7.82 -14.13
CA GLY A 49 -9.48 6.91 -15.26
C GLY A 49 -8.85 5.60 -14.79
N ILE A 50 -7.73 5.70 -14.06
CA ILE A 50 -7.00 4.56 -13.50
C ILE A 50 -6.81 4.73 -12.00
N ALA A 51 -7.09 3.67 -11.26
CA ALA A 51 -6.72 3.51 -9.86
C ALA A 51 -5.63 2.45 -9.73
N VAL A 52 -4.66 2.70 -8.86
CA VAL A 52 -3.55 1.75 -8.61
C VAL A 52 -3.77 1.10 -7.25
N ILE A 53 -3.89 -0.21 -7.21
CA ILE A 53 -3.90 -1.01 -5.99
C ILE A 53 -2.57 -1.73 -5.89
N ARG A 54 -1.91 -1.64 -4.74
CA ARG A 54 -0.58 -2.21 -4.51
C ARG A 54 -0.64 -3.28 -3.43
N THR A 55 0.14 -4.34 -3.61
CA THR A 55 0.47 -5.35 -2.60
C THR A 55 1.96 -5.29 -2.26
N SER A 56 2.34 -5.61 -1.01
CA SER A 56 3.74 -5.74 -0.56
C SER A 56 3.88 -6.83 0.49
N GLY A 57 4.83 -7.73 0.30
CA GLY A 57 5.12 -8.85 1.19
C GLY A 57 5.25 -10.20 0.47
N PRO A 58 5.57 -11.28 1.21
CA PRO A 58 5.93 -12.58 0.61
C PRO A 58 4.83 -13.26 -0.20
N ALA A 59 3.56 -12.87 0.01
CA ALA A 59 2.41 -13.40 -0.72
C ALA A 59 1.95 -12.51 -1.88
N SER A 60 2.64 -11.39 -2.20
CA SER A 60 2.26 -10.51 -3.32
C SER A 60 2.20 -11.27 -4.66
N GLY A 61 3.15 -12.16 -4.90
CA GLY A 61 3.14 -13.00 -6.10
C GLY A 61 2.00 -14.02 -6.10
N HIS A 62 1.64 -14.55 -4.93
CA HIS A 62 0.46 -15.42 -4.79
C HIS A 62 -0.83 -14.65 -5.05
N ALA A 63 -0.98 -13.46 -4.48
CA ALA A 63 -2.13 -12.58 -4.70
C ALA A 63 -2.33 -12.27 -6.18
N LEU A 64 -1.25 -11.92 -6.89
CA LEU A 64 -1.31 -11.64 -8.33
C LEU A 64 -1.83 -12.85 -9.11
N ARG A 65 -1.26 -14.03 -8.90
CA ARG A 65 -1.67 -15.27 -9.57
C ARG A 65 -3.08 -15.73 -9.21
N SER A 66 -3.55 -15.40 -8.00
CA SER A 66 -4.89 -15.78 -7.53
C SER A 66 -5.98 -14.97 -8.22
N LEU A 67 -5.71 -13.71 -8.56
CA LEU A 67 -6.68 -12.80 -9.18
C LEU A 67 -6.60 -12.78 -10.71
N THR A 68 -5.50 -13.22 -11.34
CA THR A 68 -5.31 -13.10 -12.80
C THR A 68 -5.48 -14.40 -13.57
N ALA A 69 -5.94 -14.26 -14.82
CA ALA A 69 -5.77 -15.27 -15.87
C ALA A 69 -4.93 -14.71 -17.03
N PRO A 70 -3.86 -15.39 -17.50
CA PRO A 70 -3.24 -16.60 -16.92
C PRO A 70 -2.68 -16.40 -15.50
N ARG A 71 -2.48 -17.52 -14.78
CA ARG A 71 -1.99 -17.57 -13.38
C ARG A 71 -0.46 -17.54 -13.27
N ASP A 72 0.24 -17.09 -14.31
CA ASP A 72 1.68 -16.85 -14.27
C ASP A 72 1.99 -15.47 -13.70
N LEU A 73 3.23 -15.26 -13.26
CA LEU A 73 3.68 -13.91 -12.94
C LEU A 73 4.08 -13.19 -14.23
N PRO A 74 3.67 -11.94 -14.44
CA PRO A 74 4.27 -11.07 -15.45
C PRO A 74 5.80 -11.05 -15.32
N PRO A 75 6.54 -10.89 -16.43
CA PRO A 75 7.96 -10.60 -16.34
C PRO A 75 8.19 -9.38 -15.44
N ALA A 76 9.24 -9.43 -14.62
CA ALA A 76 9.55 -8.36 -13.67
C ALA A 76 9.58 -6.99 -14.37
N ARG A 77 8.83 -6.03 -13.82
CA ARG A 77 8.69 -4.64 -14.31
C ARG A 77 8.16 -4.51 -15.74
N LYS A 78 7.44 -5.51 -16.26
CA LYS A 78 6.69 -5.39 -17.52
C LYS A 78 5.20 -5.38 -17.25
N ALA A 79 4.54 -4.33 -17.72
CA ALA A 79 3.08 -4.24 -17.66
C ALA A 79 2.46 -5.30 -18.58
N CYS A 80 1.52 -6.07 -18.04
CA CYS A 80 0.76 -7.07 -18.78
C CYS A 80 -0.73 -6.80 -18.62
N LEU A 81 -1.49 -6.85 -19.72
CA LEU A 81 -2.95 -6.83 -19.65
C LEU A 81 -3.45 -8.19 -19.17
N ARG A 82 -4.29 -8.19 -18.13
CA ARG A 82 -4.89 -9.40 -17.55
C ARG A 82 -6.36 -9.14 -17.20
N LEU A 83 -7.17 -10.19 -17.29
CA LEU A 83 -8.50 -10.19 -16.67
C LEU A 83 -8.31 -10.49 -15.18
N LEU A 84 -8.82 -9.60 -14.34
CA LEU A 84 -8.94 -9.80 -12.90
C LEU A 84 -10.27 -10.47 -12.61
N SER A 85 -10.25 -11.48 -11.75
CA SER A 85 -11.44 -12.21 -11.30
C SER A 85 -11.39 -12.41 -9.78
N ASP A 86 -12.55 -12.47 -9.16
CA ASP A 86 -12.65 -12.86 -7.76
C ASP A 86 -12.19 -14.32 -7.60
N PRO A 87 -11.26 -14.62 -6.67
CA PRO A 87 -10.68 -15.96 -6.54
C PRO A 87 -11.67 -16.99 -5.97
N CYS A 88 -12.75 -16.56 -5.33
CA CYS A 88 -13.75 -17.43 -4.72
C CYS A 88 -14.92 -17.71 -5.69
N SER A 89 -15.46 -16.68 -6.34
CA SER A 89 -16.62 -16.80 -7.23
C SER A 89 -16.24 -17.00 -8.70
N GLY A 90 -15.04 -16.58 -9.11
CA GLY A 90 -14.62 -16.53 -10.51
C GLY A 90 -15.23 -15.36 -11.31
N GLU A 91 -16.01 -14.48 -10.66
CA GLU A 91 -16.63 -13.33 -11.30
C GLU A 91 -15.57 -12.36 -11.86
N PRO A 92 -15.67 -11.90 -13.11
CA PRO A 92 -14.74 -10.91 -13.65
C PRO A 92 -14.92 -9.55 -12.96
N LEU A 93 -13.81 -9.01 -12.47
CA LEU A 93 -13.76 -7.72 -11.77
C LEU A 93 -13.39 -6.58 -12.72
N ASP A 94 -12.31 -6.76 -13.50
CA ASP A 94 -11.82 -5.75 -14.44
C ASP A 94 -10.81 -6.33 -15.46
N ARG A 95 -10.60 -5.65 -16.59
CA ARG A 95 -9.44 -5.85 -17.45
C ARG A 95 -8.40 -4.78 -17.13
N ALA A 96 -7.34 -5.18 -16.44
CA ALA A 96 -6.37 -4.27 -15.84
C ALA A 96 -4.95 -4.54 -16.34
N LEU A 97 -4.10 -3.50 -16.29
CA LEU A 97 -2.67 -3.70 -16.37
C LEU A 97 -2.17 -4.19 -15.00
N VAL A 98 -1.30 -5.19 -15.01
CA VAL A 98 -0.65 -5.68 -13.79
C VAL A 98 0.86 -5.61 -13.93
N LEU A 99 1.53 -5.31 -12.83
CA LEU A 99 2.99 -5.26 -12.75
C LEU A 99 3.48 -6.11 -11.58
N TRP A 100 4.60 -6.79 -11.83
CA TRP A 100 5.31 -7.59 -10.82
C TRP A 100 6.67 -6.97 -10.52
N PHE A 101 6.95 -6.76 -9.24
CA PHE A 101 8.19 -6.19 -8.72
C PHE A 101 8.79 -7.17 -7.69
N PRO A 102 9.66 -8.09 -8.12
CA PRO A 102 10.35 -8.95 -7.16
C PRO A 102 11.29 -8.12 -6.27
N GLY A 103 11.29 -8.42 -4.97
CA GLY A 103 12.25 -7.88 -4.03
C GLY A 103 13.69 -8.29 -4.41
N PRO A 104 14.72 -7.52 -4.03
CA PRO A 104 14.70 -6.27 -3.23
C PRO A 104 14.48 -5.00 -4.05
N GLN A 105 14.25 -5.13 -5.36
CA GLN A 105 14.16 -4.02 -6.30
C GLN A 105 12.70 -3.54 -6.46
N SER A 106 12.04 -3.27 -5.34
CA SER A 106 10.69 -2.72 -5.26
C SER A 106 10.70 -1.47 -4.36
N PHE A 107 9.56 -0.78 -4.24
CA PHE A 107 9.41 0.39 -3.37
C PHE A 107 9.69 0.06 -1.90
N THR A 108 9.11 -1.03 -1.39
CA THR A 108 9.27 -1.44 0.01
C THR A 108 10.51 -2.29 0.25
N GLY A 109 11.16 -2.80 -0.80
CA GLY A 109 12.22 -3.81 -0.69
C GLY A 109 11.69 -5.25 -0.60
N GLU A 110 10.38 -5.44 -0.50
CA GLU A 110 9.73 -6.76 -0.54
C GLU A 110 9.25 -7.11 -1.95
N ASP A 111 8.72 -8.32 -2.12
CA ASP A 111 7.90 -8.63 -3.28
C ASP A 111 6.65 -7.75 -3.33
N CYS A 112 6.44 -7.06 -4.46
CA CYS A 112 5.30 -6.18 -4.68
C CYS A 112 4.59 -6.50 -6.00
N ALA A 113 3.27 -6.35 -6.02
CA ALA A 113 2.49 -6.34 -7.25
C ALA A 113 1.58 -5.10 -7.30
N GLU A 114 1.36 -4.58 -8.50
CA GLU A 114 0.43 -3.48 -8.75
C GLU A 114 -0.66 -3.88 -9.72
N PHE A 115 -1.89 -3.44 -9.44
CA PHE A 115 -3.08 -3.61 -10.25
C PHE A 115 -3.56 -2.23 -10.67
N HIS A 116 -3.48 -1.94 -11.96
CA HIS A 116 -3.88 -0.67 -12.57
C HIS A 116 -5.26 -0.87 -13.18
N VAL A 117 -6.27 -0.64 -12.35
CA VAL A 117 -7.68 -0.92 -12.62
C VAL A 117 -8.40 0.35 -13.01
N HIS A 118 -9.59 0.24 -13.61
CA HIS A 118 -10.46 1.40 -13.81
C HIS A 118 -10.86 2.02 -12.46
N GLY A 119 -10.81 3.35 -12.36
CA GLY A 119 -11.05 4.09 -11.12
C GLY A 119 -12.52 4.22 -10.70
N GLY A 120 -13.34 3.21 -11.00
CA GLY A 120 -14.72 3.13 -10.53
C GLY A 120 -14.77 2.61 -9.08
N PRO A 121 -15.54 3.24 -8.16
CA PRO A 121 -15.61 2.79 -6.76
C PRO A 121 -15.99 1.31 -6.59
N ALA A 122 -16.88 0.80 -7.45
CA ALA A 122 -17.27 -0.61 -7.44
C ALA A 122 -16.11 -1.56 -7.84
N VAL A 123 -15.33 -1.18 -8.86
CA VAL A 123 -14.17 -1.95 -9.32
C VAL A 123 -13.10 -1.98 -8.23
N VAL A 124 -12.75 -0.82 -7.67
CA VAL A 124 -11.76 -0.71 -6.58
C VAL A 124 -12.19 -1.54 -5.37
N SER A 125 -13.46 -1.40 -4.94
CA SER A 125 -13.99 -2.19 -3.82
C SER A 125 -13.97 -3.70 -4.09
N GLY A 126 -14.36 -4.12 -5.30
CA GLY A 126 -14.35 -5.53 -5.69
C GLY A 126 -12.94 -6.13 -5.65
N VAL A 127 -11.94 -5.41 -6.19
CA VAL A 127 -10.53 -5.88 -6.17
C VAL A 127 -9.97 -5.89 -4.75
N LEU A 128 -10.27 -4.90 -3.91
CA LEU A 128 -9.83 -4.91 -2.51
C LEU A 128 -10.47 -6.05 -1.71
N GLN A 129 -11.74 -6.35 -1.95
CA GLN A 129 -12.42 -7.50 -1.33
C GLN A 129 -11.83 -8.84 -1.79
N ALA A 130 -11.58 -8.98 -3.10
CA ALA A 130 -10.94 -10.16 -3.67
C ALA A 130 -9.51 -10.35 -3.13
N LEU A 131 -8.74 -9.29 -2.91
CA LEU A 131 -7.44 -9.37 -2.23
C LEU A 131 -7.57 -9.77 -0.76
N GLY A 132 -8.60 -9.26 -0.07
CA GLY A 132 -8.89 -9.60 1.32
C GLY A 132 -9.33 -11.04 1.55
N SER A 133 -9.81 -11.75 0.52
CA SER A 133 -10.14 -13.18 0.60
C SER A 133 -8.93 -14.10 0.38
N VAL A 134 -7.80 -13.56 -0.11
CA VAL A 134 -6.56 -14.35 -0.30
C VAL A 134 -5.87 -14.58 1.06
N PRO A 135 -5.54 -15.83 1.42
CA PRO A 135 -4.84 -16.13 2.67
C PRO A 135 -3.50 -15.41 2.79
N GLY A 136 -3.23 -14.84 3.97
CA GLY A 136 -1.96 -14.16 4.27
C GLY A 136 -1.92 -12.69 3.84
N LEU A 137 -3.00 -12.15 3.27
CA LEU A 137 -3.16 -10.74 2.94
C LEU A 137 -3.97 -10.00 4.02
N ARG A 138 -3.66 -8.73 4.22
CA ARG A 138 -4.45 -7.80 5.03
C ARG A 138 -4.40 -6.38 4.47
N PRO A 139 -5.37 -5.52 4.79
CA PRO A 139 -5.27 -4.09 4.50
C PRO A 139 -4.00 -3.48 5.14
N ALA A 140 -3.37 -2.56 4.42
CA ALA A 140 -2.24 -1.78 4.93
C ALA A 140 -2.71 -0.73 5.94
N GLU A 141 -1.88 -0.45 6.95
CA GLU A 141 -2.05 0.71 7.81
C GLU A 141 -1.59 2.00 7.10
N ALA A 142 -1.96 3.16 7.66
CA ALA A 142 -1.53 4.45 7.15
C ALA A 142 0.01 4.55 7.12
N GLY A 143 0.55 4.88 5.95
CA GLY A 143 2.00 5.01 5.73
C GLY A 143 2.79 3.70 5.81
N GLU A 144 2.14 2.53 5.89
CA GLU A 144 2.84 1.28 6.15
C GLU A 144 3.83 0.90 5.03
N PHE A 145 3.49 1.15 3.77
CA PHE A 145 4.42 0.92 2.65
C PHE A 145 5.71 1.73 2.82
N THR A 146 5.60 3.02 3.14
CA THR A 146 6.76 3.90 3.37
C THR A 146 7.54 3.50 4.62
N ARG A 147 6.85 3.08 5.69
CA ARG A 147 7.47 2.55 6.91
C ARG A 147 8.32 1.30 6.62
N ARG A 148 7.81 0.39 5.77
CA ARG A 148 8.55 -0.81 5.33
C ARG A 148 9.72 -0.46 4.43
N ALA A 149 9.54 0.50 3.51
CA ALA A 149 10.63 1.01 2.67
C ALA A 149 11.79 1.55 3.54
N PHE A 150 11.48 2.35 4.57
CA PHE A 150 12.46 2.81 5.54
C PHE A 150 13.13 1.65 6.30
N ALA A 151 12.35 0.70 6.82
CA ALA A 151 12.88 -0.45 7.55
C ALA A 151 13.81 -1.34 6.71
N HIS A 152 13.58 -1.42 5.39
CA HIS A 152 14.45 -2.14 4.44
C HIS A 152 15.56 -1.28 3.81
N GLY A 153 15.80 -0.06 4.33
CA GLY A 153 16.86 0.82 3.84
C GLY A 153 16.64 1.31 2.41
N LYS A 154 15.39 1.30 1.93
CA LYS A 154 15.02 1.84 0.60
C LYS A 154 14.90 3.36 0.61
N LEU A 155 14.60 3.92 1.78
CA LEU A 155 14.49 5.35 2.04
C LEU A 155 15.11 5.65 3.41
N SER A 156 15.82 6.76 3.51
CA SER A 156 16.23 7.42 4.74
C SER A 156 15.10 8.26 5.32
N LEU A 157 15.22 8.70 6.58
CA LEU A 157 14.18 9.50 7.22
C LEU A 157 13.93 10.82 6.48
N THR A 158 15.01 11.48 6.01
CA THR A 158 14.91 12.72 5.24
C THR A 158 14.19 12.51 3.91
N GLU A 159 14.41 11.38 3.24
CA GLU A 159 13.71 11.04 2.00
C GLU A 159 12.25 10.69 2.24
N VAL A 160 11.91 10.05 3.37
CA VAL A 160 10.51 9.80 3.78
C VAL A 160 9.76 11.11 3.99
N GLU A 161 10.38 12.08 4.65
CA GLU A 161 9.81 13.43 4.83
C GLU A 161 9.66 14.14 3.47
N GLY A 162 10.69 14.11 2.62
CA GLY A 162 10.64 14.69 1.28
C GLY A 162 9.53 14.08 0.41
N LEU A 163 9.27 12.77 0.54
CA LEU A 163 8.15 12.11 -0.14
C LEU A 163 6.80 12.64 0.36
N ALA A 164 6.64 12.81 1.67
CA ALA A 164 5.41 13.35 2.25
C ALA A 164 5.18 14.80 1.78
N ASP A 165 6.21 15.63 1.79
CA ASP A 165 6.14 17.02 1.32
C ASP A 165 5.81 17.09 -0.18
N LEU A 166 6.36 16.17 -0.99
CA LEU A 166 6.09 16.12 -2.42
C LEU A 166 4.62 15.79 -2.71
N ILE A 167 4.01 14.89 -1.93
CA ILE A 167 2.59 14.53 -2.05
C ILE A 167 1.68 15.71 -1.69
N HIS A 168 2.08 16.54 -0.73
CA HIS A 168 1.29 17.68 -0.23
C HIS A 168 1.64 19.02 -0.89
N ALA A 169 2.57 19.05 -1.86
CA ALA A 169 3.02 20.29 -2.48
C ALA A 169 1.90 20.97 -3.28
N GLU A 170 1.61 22.24 -2.97
CA GLU A 170 0.62 23.07 -3.68
C GLU A 170 1.27 24.09 -4.63
N THR A 171 2.56 24.36 -4.43
CA THR A 171 3.32 25.32 -5.23
C THR A 171 4.53 24.68 -5.90
N GLU A 172 4.95 25.25 -7.03
CA GLU A 172 6.15 24.82 -7.75
C GLU A 172 7.43 24.94 -6.89
N ALA A 173 7.48 25.92 -5.99
CA ALA A 173 8.59 26.06 -5.05
C ALA A 173 8.64 24.90 -4.03
N GLN A 174 7.49 24.54 -3.44
CA GLN A 174 7.38 23.39 -2.53
C GLN A 174 7.75 22.08 -3.26
N ARG A 175 7.22 21.86 -4.47
CA ARG A 175 7.51 20.67 -5.28
C ARG A 175 9.02 20.51 -5.54
N ARG A 176 9.70 21.59 -5.95
CA ARG A 176 11.16 21.57 -6.21
C ARG A 176 11.98 21.33 -4.94
N GLN A 177 11.57 21.90 -3.80
CA GLN A 177 12.23 21.68 -2.51
C GLN A 177 12.07 20.22 -2.06
N ALA A 178 10.86 19.68 -2.11
CA ALA A 178 10.56 18.32 -1.72
C ALA A 178 11.31 17.29 -2.57
N LEU A 179 11.45 17.53 -3.88
CA LEU A 179 12.27 16.68 -4.76
C LEU A 179 13.74 16.63 -4.34
N ARG A 180 14.36 17.78 -4.06
CA ARG A 180 15.76 17.82 -3.60
C ARG A 180 15.97 17.04 -2.30
N GLN A 181 15.02 17.14 -1.39
CA GLN A 181 15.05 16.38 -0.14
C GLN A 181 14.86 14.87 -0.37
N LEU A 182 13.95 14.49 -1.28
CA LEU A 182 13.72 13.11 -1.69
C LEU A 182 14.91 12.50 -2.44
N ASP A 183 15.70 13.32 -3.14
CA ASP A 183 16.95 12.91 -3.80
C ASP A 183 18.14 12.79 -2.82
N GLY A 184 17.89 12.99 -1.51
CA GLY A 184 18.87 12.77 -0.46
C GLY A 184 19.81 13.95 -0.17
N GLU A 185 19.62 15.12 -0.80
CA GLU A 185 20.52 16.27 -0.61
C GLU A 185 20.69 16.66 0.86
N LEU A 186 19.59 16.68 1.62
CA LEU A 186 19.62 17.02 3.05
C LEU A 186 20.32 15.93 3.89
N GLY A 187 20.12 14.66 3.54
CA GLY A 187 20.81 13.54 4.17
C GLY A 187 22.33 13.63 3.99
N HIS A 188 22.79 13.97 2.79
CA HIS A 188 24.21 14.16 2.50
C HIS A 188 24.82 15.33 3.28
N LEU A 189 24.11 16.45 3.41
CA LEU A 189 24.56 17.59 4.20
C LEU A 189 24.68 17.24 5.70
N CYS A 190 23.67 16.61 6.27
CA CYS A 190 23.68 16.17 7.67
C CYS A 190 24.81 15.18 7.94
N GLN A 191 25.07 14.25 7.02
CA GLN A 191 26.18 13.32 7.13
C GLN A 191 27.52 14.04 7.11
N GLY A 192 27.72 15.01 6.20
CA GLY A 192 28.95 15.81 6.17
C GLY A 192 29.20 16.59 7.46
N TRP A 193 28.14 17.16 8.07
CA TRP A 193 28.24 17.80 9.38
C TRP A 193 28.53 16.81 10.50
N ALA A 194 27.88 15.65 10.51
CA ALA A 194 28.13 14.60 11.49
C ALA A 194 29.58 14.10 11.44
N GLU A 195 30.14 13.90 10.25
CA GLU A 195 31.54 13.52 10.06
C GLU A 195 32.51 14.61 10.56
N THR A 196 32.21 15.88 10.27
CA THR A 196 33.02 17.02 10.72
C THR A 196 33.00 17.14 12.24
N LEU A 197 31.81 17.05 12.84
CA LEU A 197 31.64 17.10 14.29
C LEU A 197 32.30 15.90 14.96
N THR A 198 32.18 14.69 14.40
CA THR A 198 32.85 13.48 14.93
C THR A 198 34.36 13.64 14.90
N ARG A 199 34.92 14.18 13.80
CA ARG A 199 36.36 14.44 13.67
C ARG A 199 36.85 15.47 14.68
N ALA A 200 36.09 16.55 14.89
CA ALA A 200 36.41 17.60 15.84
C ALA A 200 36.19 17.16 17.31
N SER A 201 35.20 16.30 17.56
CA SER A 201 34.87 15.72 18.87
C SER A 201 35.68 14.48 19.21
N THR A 202 36.67 14.15 18.38
CA THR A 202 37.73 13.20 18.74
C THR A 202 38.94 13.95 19.32
N PRO A 203 38.95 14.37 20.61
CA PRO A 203 40.16 14.84 21.25
C PRO A 203 40.98 13.66 21.81
N PHE A 204 42.29 13.66 21.56
CA PHE A 204 43.30 13.34 22.59
C PHE A 204 43.30 11.94 23.27
N ALA A 205 42.72 10.87 22.69
CA ALA A 205 42.88 9.51 23.24
C ALA A 205 44.34 8.97 23.20
N HIS A 206 45.29 9.72 22.62
CA HIS A 206 46.73 9.39 22.59
C HIS A 206 47.61 10.20 23.56
N HIS A 207 47.03 10.98 24.49
CA HIS A 207 47.80 11.77 25.47
C HIS A 207 47.55 11.38 26.94
N LEU A 208 47.44 10.07 27.23
CA LEU A 208 47.76 9.57 28.57
C LEU A 208 49.21 9.07 28.57
N PRO A 209 50.18 9.82 29.12
CA PRO A 209 51.51 9.30 29.38
C PRO A 209 51.44 8.30 30.56
N VAL A 210 51.97 7.10 30.29
CA VAL A 210 52.51 6.03 31.16
C VAL A 210 51.88 5.83 32.55
#